data_AF-A0A0B1ZKY1-F1
#
_entry.id   AF-A0A0B1ZKY1-F1
#
_cell.length_a   1.000
_cell.length_b   1.000
_cell.length_c   1.000
_cell.angle_alpha   90.00
_cell.angle_beta   90.00
_cell.angle_gamma   90.00
#
_symmetry.space_group_name_H-M   'P 1'
#
loop_
_entity.id
_entity.type
_entity.pdbx_description
1 polymer ?
#
loop_
_entity_poly.entity_id
_entity_poly.type
_entity_poly.pdbx_seq_one_letter_code
_entity_poly.pdbx_strand_id
1 'polypeptide(L)'
;MTTAVSQLDIAPITPAVGAVASGVDLCETLDGATVERIRRAVIEHGVVFFRDQDLTREQYAAFMRNFGELATDPFSTAALSPPSEATTVHDMPTYQQRRATAIWHMDSTLAPAPAAFLALRALRLPESGGGDTCWGSMIAAYETLSEPIRRLIDGLQAEHSAYKTLPLLGGKATGHLQEELRSIHPVVRVHPETGRKALFVNELWTESVVGLSAHESDSLLRMLWRHAESPEFTMRWQWRVNDLALWDNRSFQHYAVQDYHGERVLQKSYVAGERPIGPA
;
A
#
# COMPACT_ATOMS: atom_id res chain seq x y z
N MET A 1 -34.63 -20.80 9.31
CA MET A 1 -33.55 -21.35 8.47
C MET A 1 -32.26 -20.87 9.08
N THR A 2 -31.50 -21.77 9.70
CA THR A 2 -30.22 -21.48 10.34
C THR A 2 -29.23 -21.14 9.23
N THR A 3 -28.88 -19.86 9.11
CA THR A 3 -27.77 -19.40 8.28
C THR A 3 -26.54 -20.18 8.72
N ALA A 4 -26.04 -21.06 7.86
CA ALA A 4 -24.73 -21.66 8.06
C ALA A 4 -23.74 -20.48 8.13
N VAL A 5 -23.07 -20.31 9.26
CA VAL A 5 -21.95 -19.37 9.38
C VAL A 5 -20.94 -19.83 8.34
N SER A 6 -20.79 -19.08 7.26
CA SER A 6 -19.78 -19.39 6.26
C SER A 6 -18.43 -19.31 6.97
N GLN A 7 -17.75 -20.44 7.10
CA GLN A 7 -16.49 -20.49 7.82
C GLN A 7 -15.45 -19.77 6.95
N LEU A 8 -15.21 -18.49 7.23
CA LEU A 8 -14.12 -17.72 6.61
C LEU A 8 -12.83 -18.55 6.70
N ASP A 9 -12.22 -18.83 5.56
CA ASP A 9 -10.95 -19.54 5.44
C ASP A 9 -9.89 -18.58 4.90
N ILE A 10 -8.68 -18.65 5.47
CA ILE A 10 -7.55 -17.76 5.12
C ILE A 10 -6.37 -18.66 4.76
N ALA A 11 -6.03 -18.70 3.48
CA ALA A 11 -4.94 -19.52 2.96
C ALA A 11 -3.73 -18.64 2.60
N PRO A 12 -2.59 -18.73 3.33
CA PRO A 12 -1.37 -18.00 2.98
C PRO A 12 -0.85 -18.39 1.59
N ILE A 13 -0.35 -17.40 0.83
CA ILE A 13 0.25 -17.61 -0.50
C ILE A 13 1.76 -17.81 -0.37
N THR A 14 2.42 -16.96 0.41
CA THR A 14 3.86 -17.06 0.71
C THR A 14 4.12 -16.91 2.20
N PRO A 15 5.30 -17.31 2.72
CA PRO A 15 5.63 -17.13 4.13
C PRO A 15 5.70 -15.67 4.58
N ALA A 16 6.03 -14.73 3.69
CA ALA A 16 6.29 -13.33 4.04
C ALA A 16 5.10 -12.39 3.77
N VAL A 17 4.30 -12.69 2.75
CA VAL A 17 3.22 -11.81 2.28
C VAL A 17 2.16 -12.55 1.47
N GLY A 18 0.91 -12.13 1.62
CA GLY A 18 -0.23 -12.56 0.83
C GLY A 18 -0.98 -13.72 1.44
N ALA A 19 -2.31 -13.59 1.50
CA ALA A 19 -3.25 -14.68 1.76
C ALA A 19 -4.50 -14.53 0.90
N VAL A 20 -5.20 -15.62 0.62
CA VAL A 20 -6.52 -15.63 -0.03
C VAL A 20 -7.58 -15.94 1.00
N ALA A 21 -8.61 -15.10 1.07
CA ALA A 21 -9.79 -15.33 1.88
C ALA A 21 -10.90 -15.95 1.03
N SER A 22 -11.54 -16.98 1.58
CA SER A 22 -12.71 -17.62 0.97
C SER A 22 -13.80 -17.90 2.01
N GLY A 23 -15.01 -18.22 1.57
CA GLY A 23 -16.15 -18.43 2.47
C GLY A 23 -16.70 -17.13 3.07
N VAL A 24 -16.52 -16.00 2.38
CA VAL A 24 -17.10 -14.70 2.75
C VAL A 24 -17.61 -13.98 1.50
N ASP A 25 -18.76 -13.33 1.63
CA ASP A 25 -19.33 -12.44 0.62
C ASP A 25 -19.26 -11.01 1.14
N LEU A 26 -18.43 -10.18 0.51
CA LEU A 26 -18.23 -8.79 0.91
C LEU A 26 -19.38 -7.86 0.46
N CYS A 27 -20.30 -8.36 -0.38
CA CYS A 27 -21.52 -7.63 -0.75
C CYS A 27 -22.51 -7.52 0.41
N GLU A 28 -22.41 -8.42 1.38
CA GLU A 28 -23.27 -8.47 2.56
C GLU A 28 -22.68 -7.68 3.74
N THR A 29 -23.54 -7.36 4.72
CA THR A 29 -23.05 -6.80 5.98
C THR A 29 -22.35 -7.90 6.79
N LEU A 30 -21.06 -7.72 7.05
CA LEU A 30 -20.26 -8.65 7.84
C LEU A 30 -20.49 -8.46 9.34
N ASP A 31 -20.50 -9.56 10.09
CA ASP A 31 -20.47 -9.47 11.55
C ASP A 31 -19.08 -9.04 12.05
N GLY A 32 -19.02 -8.50 13.27
CA GLY A 32 -17.79 -7.98 13.85
C GLY A 32 -16.69 -9.04 14.03
N ALA A 33 -17.07 -10.31 14.23
CA ALA A 33 -16.10 -11.40 14.36
C ALA A 33 -15.41 -11.70 13.03
N THR A 34 -16.14 -11.65 11.93
CA THR A 34 -15.62 -11.83 10.56
C THR A 34 -14.71 -10.68 10.18
N VAL A 35 -15.13 -9.44 10.45
CA VAL A 35 -14.31 -8.23 10.25
C VAL A 35 -12.99 -8.35 11.00
N GLU A 36 -13.02 -8.70 12.28
CA GLU A 36 -11.81 -8.82 13.10
C GLU A 36 -10.87 -9.92 12.59
N ARG A 37 -11.43 -11.06 12.15
CA ARG A 37 -10.63 -12.13 11.52
C ARG A 37 -9.95 -11.66 10.24
N ILE A 38 -10.65 -10.90 9.39
CA ILE A 38 -10.06 -10.30 8.18
C ILE A 38 -8.97 -9.29 8.56
N ARG A 39 -9.23 -8.41 9.53
CA ARG A 39 -8.25 -7.42 10.00
C ARG A 39 -6.96 -8.09 10.45
N ARG A 40 -7.06 -9.11 11.30
CA ARG A 40 -5.90 -9.88 11.78
C ARG A 40 -5.16 -10.55 10.62
N ALA A 41 -5.87 -11.15 9.67
CA ALA A 41 -5.26 -11.75 8.49
C ALA A 41 -4.50 -10.72 7.63
N VAL A 42 -5.05 -9.51 7.44
CA VAL A 42 -4.38 -8.43 6.70
C VAL A 42 -3.13 -7.94 7.42
N ILE A 43 -3.18 -7.79 8.75
CA ILE A 43 -2.02 -7.37 9.55
C ILE A 43 -0.93 -8.47 9.56
N GLU A 44 -1.32 -9.73 9.61
CA GLU A 44 -0.40 -10.88 9.65
C GLU A 44 0.26 -11.15 8.30
N HIS A 45 -0.53 -11.15 7.22
CA HIS A 45 -0.08 -11.52 5.88
C HIS A 45 0.18 -10.31 4.97
N GLY A 46 -0.04 -9.09 5.45
CA GLY A 46 0.17 -7.85 4.72
C GLY A 46 -0.91 -7.51 3.69
N VAL A 47 -1.31 -8.47 2.87
CA VAL A 47 -2.39 -8.33 1.89
C VAL A 47 -3.27 -9.58 1.89
N VAL A 48 -4.59 -9.36 1.89
CA VAL A 48 -5.60 -10.42 1.75
C VAL A 48 -6.39 -10.19 0.47
N PHE A 49 -6.50 -11.24 -0.33
CA PHE A 49 -7.23 -11.25 -1.58
C PHE A 49 -8.56 -11.97 -1.46
N PHE A 50 -9.57 -11.44 -2.13
CA PHE A 50 -10.91 -12.00 -2.22
C PHE A 50 -11.26 -12.14 -3.69
N ARG A 51 -11.70 -13.33 -4.10
CA ARG A 51 -12.14 -13.59 -5.48
C ARG A 51 -13.62 -13.30 -5.62
N ASP A 52 -14.02 -12.88 -6.82
CA ASP A 52 -15.42 -12.80 -7.26
C ASP A 52 -16.33 -11.90 -6.40
N GLN A 53 -15.82 -10.73 -6.00
CA GLN A 53 -16.52 -9.74 -5.16
C GLN A 53 -17.09 -8.60 -6.02
N ASP A 54 -18.31 -8.78 -6.54
CA ASP A 54 -18.99 -7.78 -7.40
C ASP A 54 -19.75 -6.72 -6.60
N LEU A 55 -19.03 -5.94 -5.77
CA LEU A 55 -19.69 -4.97 -4.90
C LEU A 55 -20.19 -3.73 -5.67
N THR A 56 -21.26 -3.09 -5.20
CA THR A 56 -21.52 -1.69 -5.56
C THR A 56 -20.48 -0.76 -4.94
N ARG A 57 -20.50 0.52 -5.33
CA ARG A 57 -19.63 1.54 -4.73
C ARG A 57 -19.92 1.73 -3.25
N GLU A 58 -21.19 1.68 -2.88
CA GLU A 58 -21.68 1.83 -1.51
C GLU A 58 -21.25 0.64 -0.65
N GLN A 59 -21.38 -0.58 -1.17
CA GLN A 59 -20.92 -1.79 -0.51
C GLN A 59 -19.39 -1.80 -0.32
N TYR A 60 -18.63 -1.38 -1.34
CA TYR A 60 -17.17 -1.24 -1.23
C TYR A 60 -16.76 -0.22 -0.15
N ALA A 61 -17.41 0.95 -0.13
CA ALA A 61 -17.17 1.94 0.92
C ALA A 61 -17.61 1.45 2.31
N ALA A 62 -18.72 0.73 2.41
CA ALA A 62 -19.20 0.14 3.66
C ALA A 62 -18.23 -0.93 4.19
N PHE A 63 -17.70 -1.79 3.32
CA PHE A 63 -16.67 -2.76 3.66
C PHE A 63 -15.42 -2.07 4.22
N MET A 64 -14.93 -1.02 3.54
CA MET A 64 -13.73 -0.31 3.98
C MET A 64 -13.91 0.44 5.31
N ARG A 65 -15.12 0.92 5.62
CA ARG A 65 -15.43 1.57 6.91
C ARG A 65 -15.26 0.64 8.12
N ASN A 66 -15.28 -0.68 7.92
CA ASN A 66 -14.98 -1.63 8.99
C ASN A 66 -13.54 -1.54 9.50
N PHE A 67 -12.62 -0.96 8.71
CA PHE A 67 -11.19 -0.89 9.04
C PHE A 67 -10.77 0.47 9.60
N GLY A 68 -11.62 1.49 9.49
CA GLY A 68 -11.41 2.83 10.03
C GLY A 68 -12.17 3.91 9.24
N GLU A 69 -11.89 5.18 9.56
CA GLU A 69 -12.42 6.32 8.82
C GLU A 69 -11.86 6.33 7.39
N LEU A 70 -12.71 6.56 6.38
CA LEU A 70 -12.24 6.67 5.00
C LEU A 70 -11.49 7.98 4.81
N ALA A 71 -10.35 7.91 4.12
CA ALA A 71 -9.55 9.06 3.76
C ALA A 71 -9.63 9.34 2.25
N THR A 72 -9.36 10.57 1.86
CA THR A 72 -9.14 10.92 0.45
C THR A 72 -7.65 10.82 0.12
N ASP A 73 -7.35 10.40 -1.09
CA ASP A 73 -5.98 10.41 -1.61
C ASP A 73 -5.45 11.85 -1.71
N PRO A 74 -4.37 12.20 -1.02
CA PRO A 74 -3.78 13.55 -1.08
C PRO A 74 -3.26 13.94 -2.47
N PHE A 75 -3.05 12.99 -3.40
CA PHE A 75 -2.53 13.23 -4.75
C PHE A 75 -3.55 13.02 -5.86
N SER A 76 -4.76 12.60 -5.51
CA SER A 76 -5.83 12.47 -6.48
C SER A 76 -6.21 13.86 -6.98
N THR A 77 -6.17 14.05 -8.30
CA THR A 77 -6.85 15.18 -8.97
C THR A 77 -8.37 15.19 -8.69
N ALA A 78 -8.90 14.17 -8.00
CA ALA A 78 -10.24 14.15 -7.41
C ALA A 78 -10.31 14.75 -5.99
N ALA A 79 -9.50 15.78 -5.70
CA ALA A 79 -9.86 16.82 -4.72
C ALA A 79 -11.21 17.53 -5.03
N LEU A 80 -11.98 17.03 -6.02
CA LEU A 80 -13.29 17.49 -6.48
C LEU A 80 -14.43 16.48 -6.21
N SER A 81 -14.21 15.38 -5.48
CA SER A 81 -15.29 14.46 -5.08
C SER A 81 -15.54 14.52 -3.56
N PRO A 82 -16.81 14.57 -3.11
CA PRO A 82 -17.12 14.66 -1.68
C PRO A 82 -16.59 13.43 -0.90
N PRO A 83 -16.09 13.62 0.33
CA PRO A 83 -15.50 12.55 1.15
C PRO A 83 -16.41 11.35 1.42
N SER A 84 -17.73 11.53 1.26
CA SER A 84 -18.76 10.51 1.52
C SER A 84 -18.65 9.26 0.65
N GLU A 85 -17.91 9.33 -0.46
CA GLU A 85 -17.77 8.24 -1.43
C GLU A 85 -16.31 7.82 -1.68
N ALA A 86 -15.37 8.08 -0.75
CA ALA A 86 -13.90 7.93 -0.77
C ALA A 86 -13.33 6.65 -1.42
N THR A 87 -13.65 6.50 -2.69
CA THR A 87 -13.32 5.42 -3.59
C THR A 87 -13.02 6.10 -4.92
N THR A 88 -11.78 6.01 -5.38
CA THR A 88 -11.35 6.58 -6.66
C THR A 88 -11.32 5.49 -7.71
N VAL A 89 -11.77 5.77 -8.92
CA VAL A 89 -11.57 4.87 -10.06
C VAL A 89 -10.29 5.31 -10.77
N HIS A 90 -9.27 4.46 -10.73
CA HIS A 90 -8.02 4.68 -11.43
C HIS A 90 -8.08 4.02 -12.81
N ASP A 91 -8.17 4.85 -13.83
CA ASP A 91 -7.83 4.51 -15.20
C ASP A 91 -6.54 5.26 -15.55
N MET A 92 -5.49 4.51 -15.90
CA MET A 92 -4.17 5.07 -16.23
C MET A 92 -3.88 4.85 -17.72
N PRO A 93 -4.50 5.66 -18.61
CA PRO A 93 -4.48 5.42 -20.05
C PRO A 93 -3.10 5.69 -20.66
N THR A 94 -2.29 6.58 -20.06
CA THR A 94 -0.98 6.94 -20.61
C THR A 94 0.16 6.11 -20.05
N TYR A 95 1.20 5.90 -20.87
CA TYR A 95 2.42 5.20 -20.46
C TYR A 95 3.13 5.89 -19.29
N GLN A 96 3.15 7.23 -19.26
CA GLN A 96 3.82 8.01 -18.20
C GLN A 96 3.13 7.85 -16.85
N GLN A 97 1.79 7.87 -16.84
CA GLN A 97 0.99 7.60 -15.64
C GLN A 97 1.26 6.20 -15.08
N ARG A 98 1.31 5.18 -15.94
CA ARG A 98 1.60 3.79 -15.53
C ARG A 98 3.01 3.63 -14.94
N ARG A 99 3.99 4.38 -15.45
CA ARG A 99 5.37 4.32 -14.98
C ARG A 99 5.54 4.76 -13.52
N ALA A 100 4.71 5.67 -13.05
CA ALA A 100 4.76 6.15 -11.67
C ALA A 100 4.43 5.08 -10.63
N THR A 101 3.45 4.22 -10.95
CA THR A 101 3.02 3.12 -10.09
C THR A 101 3.88 1.88 -10.25
N ALA A 102 4.77 1.87 -11.24
CA ALA A 102 5.74 0.82 -11.54
C ALA A 102 7.11 1.11 -10.88
N ILE A 103 7.06 1.62 -9.65
CA ILE A 103 8.19 1.85 -8.72
C ILE A 103 7.70 1.33 -7.36
N TRP A 104 8.54 0.65 -6.59
CA TRP A 104 8.13 0.12 -5.28
C TRP A 104 7.81 1.25 -4.30
N HIS A 105 6.58 1.25 -3.76
CA HIS A 105 6.11 2.33 -2.89
C HIS A 105 5.09 1.93 -1.84
N MET A 106 5.00 2.80 -0.83
CA MET A 106 3.88 2.91 0.10
C MET A 106 3.06 4.13 -0.32
N ASP A 107 1.75 4.05 -0.19
CA ASP A 107 0.90 5.17 -0.53
C ASP A 107 0.94 6.25 0.55
N SER A 108 0.74 7.51 0.12
CA SER A 108 0.51 8.65 1.01
C SER A 108 1.64 8.96 1.99
N THR A 109 2.87 8.47 1.79
CA THR A 109 4.01 8.77 2.70
C THR A 109 4.51 10.21 2.66
N LEU A 110 3.88 11.05 1.85
CA LEU A 110 4.10 12.49 1.85
C LEU A 110 3.21 13.21 2.89
N ALA A 111 2.17 12.54 3.38
CA ALA A 111 1.29 13.05 4.42
C ALA A 111 1.89 12.78 5.82
N PRO A 112 1.68 13.68 6.81
CA PRO A 112 2.15 13.46 8.17
C PRO A 112 1.60 12.18 8.83
N ALA A 113 0.39 11.77 8.43
CA ALA A 113 -0.27 10.53 8.81
C ALA A 113 -0.71 9.78 7.53
N PRO A 114 0.15 8.90 6.98
CA PRO A 114 -0.18 8.11 5.79
C PRO A 114 -1.37 7.18 6.05
N ALA A 115 -2.09 6.79 5.00
CA ALA A 115 -3.19 5.83 5.10
C ALA A 115 -2.74 4.52 5.75
N ALA A 116 -3.58 3.93 6.60
CA ALA A 116 -3.29 2.69 7.31
C ALA A 116 -3.58 1.45 6.45
N PHE A 117 -4.79 1.38 5.91
CA PHE A 117 -5.21 0.32 5.01
C PHE A 117 -5.64 0.90 3.68
N LEU A 118 -5.45 0.13 2.63
CA LEU A 118 -6.02 0.42 1.32
C LEU A 118 -6.64 -0.82 0.73
N ALA A 119 -7.56 -0.60 -0.19
CA ALA A 119 -8.04 -1.66 -1.03
C ALA A 119 -8.03 -1.28 -2.50
N LEU A 120 -7.92 -2.29 -3.35
CA LEU A 120 -8.11 -2.24 -4.78
C LEU A 120 -9.12 -3.29 -5.20
N ARG A 121 -10.05 -2.92 -6.09
CA ARG A 121 -10.95 -3.84 -6.77
C ARG A 121 -10.83 -3.72 -8.27
N ALA A 122 -10.67 -4.85 -8.95
CA ALA A 122 -10.59 -4.88 -10.41
C ALA A 122 -11.96 -4.73 -11.06
N LEU A 123 -12.17 -3.64 -11.80
CA LEU A 123 -13.40 -3.40 -12.56
C LEU A 123 -13.25 -3.83 -14.02
N ARG A 124 -12.12 -3.46 -14.65
CA ARG A 124 -11.76 -3.87 -16.01
C ARG A 124 -10.27 -4.16 -16.07
N LEU A 125 -9.92 -5.20 -16.80
CA LEU A 125 -8.54 -5.64 -16.97
C LEU A 125 -8.18 -5.68 -18.47
N PRO A 126 -6.90 -5.54 -18.81
CA PRO A 126 -6.44 -5.60 -20.19
C PRO A 126 -6.79 -6.95 -20.85
N GLU A 127 -7.39 -6.93 -22.03
CA GLU A 127 -7.65 -8.15 -22.81
C GLU A 127 -6.35 -8.89 -23.19
N SER A 128 -5.24 -8.15 -23.28
CA SER A 128 -3.91 -8.69 -23.56
C SER A 128 -3.31 -9.51 -22.40
N GLY A 129 -3.93 -9.49 -21.21
CA GLY A 129 -3.32 -9.96 -19.97
C GLY A 129 -2.32 -8.95 -19.39
N GLY A 130 -1.60 -9.36 -18.34
CA GLY A 130 -0.69 -8.48 -17.59
C GLY A 130 -1.42 -7.50 -16.67
N GLY A 131 -0.69 -6.50 -16.19
CA GLY A 131 -1.21 -5.53 -15.22
C GLY A 131 -1.31 -6.10 -13.80
N ASP A 132 -0.49 -7.10 -13.51
CA ASP A 132 -0.37 -7.70 -12.19
C ASP A 132 0.07 -6.66 -11.16
N THR A 133 -0.13 -6.95 -9.87
CA THR A 133 0.42 -6.14 -8.79
C THR A 133 1.29 -7.01 -7.91
N CYS A 134 2.46 -6.52 -7.55
CA CYS A 134 3.33 -7.15 -6.56
C CYS A 134 3.18 -6.45 -5.21
N TRP A 135 3.34 -7.21 -4.12
CA TRP A 135 3.47 -6.69 -2.76
C TRP A 135 4.75 -7.20 -2.11
N GLY A 136 5.31 -6.41 -1.19
CA GLY A 136 6.57 -6.69 -0.50
C GLY A 136 6.47 -6.43 1.01
N SER A 137 6.97 -7.36 1.82
CA SER A 137 6.97 -7.28 3.28
C SER A 137 8.15 -6.47 3.81
N MET A 138 7.88 -5.26 4.30
CA MET A 138 8.92 -4.43 4.90
C MET A 138 9.29 -4.87 6.32
N ILE A 139 8.45 -5.73 6.92
CA ILE A 139 8.77 -6.40 8.18
C ILE A 139 9.81 -7.48 7.93
N ALA A 140 9.59 -8.37 6.96
CA ALA A 140 10.57 -9.40 6.61
C ALA A 140 11.89 -8.77 6.14
N ALA A 141 11.80 -7.68 5.36
CA ALA A 141 12.97 -6.91 4.97
C ALA A 141 13.75 -6.39 6.20
N TYR A 142 13.08 -5.83 7.21
CA TYR A 142 13.75 -5.38 8.44
C TYR A 142 14.35 -6.53 9.24
N GLU A 143 13.59 -7.61 9.47
CA GLU A 143 13.98 -8.74 10.32
C GLU A 143 15.21 -9.49 9.78
N THR A 144 15.41 -9.48 8.46
CA THR A 144 16.54 -10.13 7.78
C THR A 144 17.79 -9.26 7.65
N LEU A 145 17.71 -7.95 7.93
CA LEU A 145 18.90 -7.11 7.99
C LEU A 145 19.85 -7.60 9.08
N SER A 146 21.16 -7.46 8.86
CA SER A 146 22.13 -7.76 9.90
C SER A 146 21.94 -6.83 11.11
N GLU A 147 22.26 -7.33 12.30
CA GLU A 147 22.12 -6.57 13.55
C GLU A 147 22.84 -5.21 13.53
N PRO A 148 24.07 -5.07 12.97
CA PRO A 148 24.72 -3.76 12.84
C PRO A 148 23.92 -2.77 11.98
N ILE A 149 23.32 -3.23 10.88
CA ILE A 149 22.51 -2.38 10.00
C ILE A 149 21.21 -1.98 10.71
N ARG A 150 20.54 -2.89 11.41
CA ARG A 150 19.34 -2.54 12.21
C ARG A 150 19.66 -1.47 13.25
N ARG A 151 20.76 -1.62 14.00
CA ARG A 151 21.22 -0.60 14.97
C ARG A 151 21.51 0.75 14.32
N LEU A 152 22.10 0.75 13.11
CA LEU A 152 22.38 1.98 12.36
C LEU A 152 21.08 2.72 12.02
N ILE A 153 20.04 2.02 11.57
CA ILE A 153 18.84 2.64 11.00
C ILE A 153 17.70 2.88 11.99
N ASP A 154 17.68 2.20 13.14
CA ASP A 154 16.59 2.27 14.12
C ASP A 154 16.30 3.70 14.61
N GLY A 155 17.32 4.55 14.71
CA GLY A 155 17.18 5.95 15.13
C GLY A 155 17.12 6.97 13.99
N LEU A 156 17.22 6.54 12.73
CA LEU A 156 17.28 7.45 11.60
C LEU A 156 15.89 7.91 11.17
N GLN A 157 15.84 9.12 10.61
CA GLN A 157 14.66 9.70 9.98
C GLN A 157 14.95 9.94 8.50
N ALA A 158 13.92 9.84 7.67
CA ALA A 158 13.99 10.12 6.26
C ALA A 158 12.92 11.13 5.85
N GLU A 159 13.31 11.95 4.89
CA GLU A 159 12.43 12.87 4.20
C GLU A 159 11.72 12.16 3.06
N HIS A 160 10.41 12.29 3.02
CA HIS A 160 9.56 11.86 1.93
C HIS A 160 9.04 13.12 1.22
N SER A 161 9.30 13.24 -0.09
CA SER A 161 8.89 14.40 -0.88
C SER A 161 8.45 14.00 -2.29
N ALA A 162 7.68 14.87 -2.94
CA ALA A 162 7.39 14.74 -4.37
C ALA A 162 8.47 15.36 -5.28
N TYR A 163 9.59 15.84 -4.72
CA TYR A 163 10.58 16.65 -5.45
C TYR A 163 11.19 15.91 -6.66
N LYS A 164 11.62 14.66 -6.45
CA LYS A 164 12.24 13.83 -7.49
C LYS A 164 11.20 13.19 -8.43
N THR A 165 9.96 13.03 -7.99
CA THR A 165 8.90 12.30 -8.72
C THR A 165 8.02 13.19 -9.58
N LEU A 166 7.72 14.43 -9.14
CA LEU A 166 6.91 15.37 -9.91
C LEU A 166 7.41 15.59 -11.36
N PRO A 167 8.73 15.73 -11.61
CA PRO A 167 9.26 15.81 -12.97
C PRO A 167 9.05 14.52 -13.78
N LEU A 168 9.16 13.34 -13.15
CA LEU A 168 8.91 12.04 -13.79
C LEU A 168 7.43 11.87 -14.16
N LEU A 169 6.54 12.52 -13.43
CA LEU A 169 5.09 12.56 -13.65
C LEU A 169 4.65 13.58 -14.71
N GLY A 170 5.59 14.28 -15.34
CA GLY A 170 5.30 15.33 -16.32
C GLY A 170 4.73 16.61 -15.69
N GLY A 171 4.73 16.72 -14.36
CA GLY A 171 4.31 17.90 -13.62
C GLY A 171 5.43 18.94 -13.52
N LYS A 172 5.06 20.22 -13.51
CA LYS A 172 5.93 21.30 -13.01
C LYS A 172 5.51 21.60 -11.58
N ALA A 173 6.34 21.25 -10.61
CA ALA A 173 6.11 21.69 -9.25
C ALA A 173 6.41 23.20 -9.19
N THR A 174 5.40 24.03 -8.90
CA THR A 174 5.66 25.41 -8.49
C THR A 174 6.19 25.38 -7.06
N GLY A 175 7.07 26.33 -6.69
CA GLY A 175 7.82 26.26 -5.41
C GLY A 175 6.96 26.08 -4.15
N HIS A 176 5.71 26.56 -4.14
CA HIS A 176 4.78 26.38 -3.01
C HIS A 176 4.24 24.94 -2.88
N LEU A 177 3.96 24.25 -3.98
CA LEU A 177 3.55 22.83 -3.98
C LEU A 177 4.70 21.89 -3.54
N GLN A 178 5.96 22.32 -3.68
CA GLN A 178 7.12 21.55 -3.22
C GLN A 178 7.27 21.55 -1.69
N GLU A 179 6.99 22.66 -1.02
CA GLU A 179 7.08 22.74 0.44
C GLU A 179 5.92 22.04 1.16
N GLU A 180 4.73 22.03 0.55
CA GLU A 180 3.51 21.45 1.13
C GLU A 180 3.46 19.90 1.06
N LEU A 181 4.24 19.28 0.16
CA LEU A 181 4.22 17.84 -0.11
C LEU A 181 5.48 17.13 0.41
N ARG A 182 5.83 17.43 1.66
CA ARG A 182 7.02 16.89 2.34
C ARG A 182 6.67 16.46 3.75
N SER A 183 7.14 15.27 4.14
CA SER A 183 7.04 14.76 5.51
C SER A 183 8.34 14.11 5.95
N ILE A 184 8.62 14.16 7.26
CA ILE A 184 9.75 13.44 7.87
C ILE A 184 9.18 12.27 8.66
N HIS A 185 9.65 11.07 8.33
CA HIS A 185 9.23 9.82 8.93
C HIS A 185 10.46 9.04 9.44
N PRO A 186 10.30 8.12 10.41
CA PRO A 186 11.41 7.26 10.81
C PRO A 186 11.76 6.29 9.66
N VAL A 187 13.04 5.96 9.50
CA VAL A 187 13.49 4.93 8.53
C VAL A 187 12.95 3.55 8.90
N VAL A 188 12.77 3.31 10.21
CA VAL A 188 12.13 2.12 10.77
C VAL A 188 10.86 2.54 11.49
N ARG A 189 9.72 1.99 11.11
CA ARG A 189 8.45 2.20 11.81
C ARG A 189 8.18 1.04 12.75
N VAL A 190 7.61 1.33 13.92
CA VAL A 190 6.98 0.34 14.80
C VAL A 190 5.49 0.26 14.45
N HIS A 191 5.03 -0.93 14.08
CA HIS A 191 3.63 -1.15 13.72
C HIS A 191 2.72 -0.97 14.96
N PRO A 192 1.68 -0.12 14.89
CA PRO A 192 0.91 0.31 16.06
C PRO A 192 0.17 -0.83 16.78
N GLU A 193 -0.22 -1.89 16.06
CA GLU A 193 -1.03 -2.99 16.62
C GLU A 193 -0.19 -4.23 16.99
N THR A 194 1.01 -4.38 16.42
CA THR A 194 1.81 -5.60 16.59
C THR A 194 3.15 -5.34 17.29
N GLY A 195 3.60 -4.10 17.34
CA GLY A 195 4.93 -3.74 17.84
C GLY A 195 6.09 -4.22 16.94
N ARG A 196 5.80 -4.88 15.81
CA ARG A 196 6.83 -5.33 14.87
C ARG A 196 7.46 -4.12 14.19
N LYS A 197 8.76 -4.21 13.93
CA LYS A 197 9.52 -3.18 13.21
C LYS A 197 9.49 -3.46 11.71
N ALA A 198 9.29 -2.42 10.92
CA ALA A 198 9.28 -2.48 9.47
C ALA A 198 10.13 -1.36 8.88
N LEU A 199 10.80 -1.62 7.75
CA LEU A 199 11.39 -0.54 6.96
C LEU A 199 10.28 0.39 6.45
N PHE A 200 10.45 1.69 6.62
CA PHE A 200 9.48 2.72 6.25
C PHE A 200 10.10 3.73 5.28
N VAL A 201 10.81 3.21 4.28
CA VAL A 201 11.41 3.96 3.17
C VAL A 201 11.05 3.30 1.86
N ASN A 202 10.83 4.07 0.81
CA ASN A 202 10.49 3.55 -0.51
C ASN A 202 11.12 4.37 -1.64
N GLU A 203 11.34 3.74 -2.80
CA GLU A 203 12.07 4.36 -3.91
C GLU A 203 11.32 5.56 -4.50
N LEU A 204 9.99 5.51 -4.49
CA LEU A 204 9.18 6.57 -5.09
C LEU A 204 9.25 7.87 -4.28
N TRP A 205 9.02 7.81 -2.97
CA TRP A 205 8.82 9.02 -2.16
C TRP A 205 10.00 9.40 -1.29
N THR A 206 10.85 8.46 -0.88
CA THR A 206 11.94 8.75 0.06
C THR A 206 13.08 9.44 -0.64
N GLU A 207 13.32 10.71 -0.30
CA GLU A 207 14.30 11.56 -0.96
C GLU A 207 15.69 11.46 -0.33
N SER A 208 15.77 11.55 0.99
CA SER A 208 17.02 11.59 1.74
C SER A 208 16.85 11.15 3.20
N VAL A 209 17.96 10.78 3.84
CA VAL A 209 18.04 10.47 5.27
C VAL A 209 18.55 11.70 6.01
N VAL A 210 17.79 12.15 6.99
CA VAL A 210 18.07 13.34 7.79
C VAL A 210 19.39 13.18 8.53
N GLY A 211 20.26 14.17 8.40
CA GLY A 211 21.56 14.22 9.09
C GLY A 211 22.70 13.47 8.40
N LEU A 212 22.44 12.74 7.32
CA LEU A 212 23.48 12.13 6.49
C LEU A 212 23.88 13.05 5.33
N SER A 213 25.11 12.92 4.83
CA SER A 213 25.49 13.54 3.56
C SER A 213 24.69 12.93 2.40
N ALA A 214 24.59 13.63 1.27
CA ALA A 214 23.87 13.14 0.09
C ALA A 214 24.39 11.77 -0.39
N HIS A 215 25.70 11.54 -0.33
CA HIS A 215 26.31 10.29 -0.75
C HIS A 215 26.01 9.13 0.20
N GLU A 216 26.10 9.36 1.52
CA GLU A 216 25.75 8.36 2.54
C GLU A 216 24.26 8.01 2.47
N SER A 217 23.41 9.04 2.35
CA SER A 217 21.96 8.87 2.21
C SER A 217 21.59 8.04 0.98
N ASP A 218 22.10 8.40 -0.21
CA ASP A 218 21.79 7.66 -1.45
C ASP A 218 22.29 6.20 -1.37
N SER A 219 23.49 5.99 -0.83
CA SER A 219 24.06 4.65 -0.66
C SER A 219 23.22 3.78 0.28
N LEU A 220 22.82 4.33 1.43
CA LEU A 220 21.99 3.64 2.40
C LEU A 220 20.60 3.32 1.84
N LEU A 221 19.92 4.30 1.23
CA LEU A 221 18.60 4.10 0.67
C LEU A 221 18.60 3.06 -0.45
N ARG A 222 19.56 3.10 -1.38
CA ARG A 222 19.69 2.09 -2.44
C ARG A 222 19.93 0.69 -1.89
N MET A 223 20.71 0.56 -0.82
CA MET A 223 20.91 -0.72 -0.15
C MET A 223 19.60 -1.24 0.43
N LEU A 224 18.83 -0.38 1.13
CA LEU A 224 17.55 -0.75 1.74
C LEU A 224 16.49 -1.12 0.70
N TRP A 225 16.37 -0.35 -0.39
CA TRP A 225 15.42 -0.65 -1.48
C TRP A 225 15.74 -1.98 -2.16
N ARG A 226 17.00 -2.17 -2.57
CA ARG A 226 17.43 -3.45 -3.19
C ARG A 226 17.21 -4.65 -2.27
N HIS A 227 17.43 -4.47 -0.96
CA HIS A 227 17.15 -5.52 0.02
C HIS A 227 15.65 -5.82 0.10
N ALA A 228 14.80 -4.79 0.19
CA ALA A 228 13.35 -4.94 0.28
C ALA A 228 12.71 -5.57 -0.97
N GLU A 229 13.34 -5.43 -2.13
CA GLU A 229 12.91 -6.02 -3.42
C GLU A 229 13.25 -7.51 -3.57
N SER A 230 13.90 -8.12 -2.57
CA SER A 230 14.29 -9.53 -2.64
C SER A 230 13.06 -10.44 -2.82
N PRO A 231 13.10 -11.44 -3.73
CA PRO A 231 11.98 -12.34 -4.00
C PRO A 231 11.38 -13.00 -2.76
N GLU A 232 12.21 -13.28 -1.75
CA GLU A 232 11.83 -13.87 -0.46
C GLU A 232 10.79 -13.05 0.31
N PHE A 233 10.71 -11.74 0.05
CA PHE A 233 9.79 -10.83 0.73
C PHE A 233 8.57 -10.45 -0.10
N THR A 234 8.51 -10.90 -1.35
CA THR A 234 7.54 -10.41 -2.34
C THR A 234 6.60 -11.50 -2.83
N MET A 235 5.44 -11.06 -3.33
CA MET A 235 4.50 -11.90 -4.06
C MET A 235 3.94 -11.13 -5.25
N ARG A 236 3.41 -11.85 -6.25
CA ARG A 236 2.76 -11.29 -7.44
C ARG A 236 1.34 -11.81 -7.56
N TRP A 237 0.38 -10.91 -7.68
CA TRP A 237 -1.03 -11.25 -7.88
C TRP A 237 -1.46 -11.01 -9.31
N GLN A 238 -1.99 -12.06 -9.93
CA GLN A 238 -2.67 -11.97 -11.20
C GLN A 238 -4.16 -11.69 -10.97
N TRP A 239 -4.58 -10.51 -11.42
CA TRP A 239 -5.94 -10.02 -11.24
C TRP A 239 -6.95 -10.80 -12.09
N ARG A 240 -8.14 -10.98 -11.53
CA ARG A 240 -9.39 -11.28 -12.25
C ARG A 240 -10.37 -10.15 -12.01
N VAL A 241 -11.32 -9.97 -12.92
CA VAL A 241 -12.42 -9.01 -12.70
C VAL A 241 -13.13 -9.37 -11.39
N ASN A 242 -13.46 -8.35 -10.60
CA ASN A 242 -14.07 -8.45 -9.27
C ASN A 242 -13.19 -9.09 -8.19
N ASP A 243 -11.89 -9.30 -8.44
CA ASP A 243 -10.95 -9.47 -7.33
C ASP A 243 -10.89 -8.20 -6.48
N LEU A 244 -10.80 -8.38 -5.17
CA LEU A 244 -10.48 -7.34 -4.21
C LEU A 244 -9.20 -7.69 -3.47
N ALA A 245 -8.27 -6.74 -3.35
CA ALA A 245 -7.11 -6.84 -2.47
C ALA A 245 -7.23 -5.78 -1.38
N LEU A 246 -7.10 -6.18 -0.11
CA LEU A 246 -7.03 -5.29 1.05
C LEU A 246 -5.66 -5.47 1.69
N TRP A 247 -4.89 -4.38 1.87
CA TRP A 247 -3.54 -4.47 2.42
C TRP A 247 -3.25 -3.44 3.50
N ASP A 248 -2.26 -3.76 4.33
CA ASP A 248 -1.70 -2.91 5.36
C ASP A 248 -0.56 -2.04 4.81
N ASN A 249 -0.83 -0.77 4.57
CA ASN A 249 0.15 0.19 4.05
C ASN A 249 1.26 0.53 5.04
N ARG A 250 1.05 0.20 6.32
CA ARG A 250 1.93 0.64 7.40
C ARG A 250 3.24 -0.13 7.41
N SER A 251 3.28 -1.29 6.76
CA SER A 251 4.42 -2.20 6.81
C SER A 251 4.66 -3.00 5.52
N PHE A 252 3.94 -2.70 4.45
CA PHE A 252 4.08 -3.36 3.16
C PHE A 252 4.16 -2.34 2.02
N GLN A 253 4.91 -2.70 0.97
CA GLN A 253 5.00 -1.95 -0.28
C GLN A 253 4.29 -2.67 -1.40
N HIS A 254 4.03 -1.95 -2.49
CA HIS A 254 3.49 -2.54 -3.70
C HIS A 254 4.10 -1.93 -4.97
N TYR A 255 3.89 -2.64 -6.07
CA TYR A 255 4.38 -2.31 -7.41
C TYR A 255 3.35 -2.75 -8.44
N ALA A 256 2.90 -1.83 -9.30
CA ALA A 256 2.00 -2.15 -10.41
C ALA A 256 2.82 -2.54 -11.65
N VAL A 257 2.68 -3.77 -12.13
CA VAL A 257 3.44 -4.26 -13.28
C VAL A 257 2.95 -3.58 -14.55
N GLN A 258 3.87 -2.89 -15.23
CA GLN A 258 3.61 -2.17 -16.47
C GLN A 258 3.91 -3.06 -17.69
N ASP A 259 3.21 -4.20 -17.81
CA ASP A 259 3.39 -5.20 -18.88
C ASP A 259 2.15 -5.40 -19.77
N TYR A 260 1.26 -4.41 -19.84
CA TYR A 260 -0.03 -4.50 -20.55
C TYR A 260 -0.33 -3.34 -21.51
N HIS A 261 -1.24 -3.61 -22.44
CA HIS A 261 -1.85 -2.62 -23.34
C HIS A 261 -3.37 -2.59 -23.17
N GLY A 262 -3.99 -1.42 -23.31
CA GLY A 262 -5.44 -1.23 -23.15
C GLY A 262 -5.84 -0.73 -21.77
N GLU A 263 -7.14 -0.85 -21.46
CA GLU A 263 -7.71 -0.36 -20.21
C GLU A 263 -7.35 -1.27 -19.03
N ARG A 264 -6.96 -0.65 -17.92
CA ARG A 264 -6.87 -1.29 -16.61
C ARG A 264 -7.49 -0.35 -15.61
N VAL A 265 -8.67 -0.74 -15.14
CA VAL A 265 -9.52 0.11 -14.31
C VAL A 265 -9.72 -0.54 -12.96
N LEU A 266 -9.12 0.05 -11.94
CA LEU A 266 -9.23 -0.40 -10.56
C LEU A 266 -9.96 0.65 -9.72
N GLN A 267 -10.86 0.20 -8.85
CA GLN A 267 -11.42 1.04 -7.79
C GLN A 267 -10.48 0.98 -6.58
N LYS A 268 -10.10 2.13 -6.01
CA LYS A 268 -9.19 2.23 -4.86
C LYS A 268 -9.87 2.95 -3.71
N SER A 269 -9.62 2.54 -2.47
CA SER A 269 -10.07 3.26 -1.28
C SER A 269 -8.96 3.30 -0.23
N TYR A 270 -9.02 4.31 0.64
CA TYR A 270 -8.03 4.61 1.65
C TYR A 270 -8.71 4.68 3.01
N VAL A 271 -8.05 4.11 4.02
CA VAL A 271 -8.42 4.25 5.43
C VAL A 271 -7.41 5.16 6.09
N ALA A 272 -7.90 6.17 6.81
CA ALA A 272 -7.07 7.09 7.57
C ALA A 272 -6.12 6.32 8.49
N GLY A 273 -4.86 6.75 8.51
CA GLY A 273 -3.87 6.21 9.41
C GLY A 273 -3.39 7.25 10.41
N GLU A 274 -2.25 6.92 11.01
CA GLU A 274 -1.64 7.67 12.08
C GLU A 274 -0.20 8.06 11.74
N ARG A 275 0.35 9.01 12.50
CA ARG A 275 1.75 9.41 12.36
C ARG A 275 2.67 8.21 12.64
N PRO A 276 3.59 7.86 11.72
CA PRO A 276 4.57 6.81 11.95
C PRO A 276 5.48 7.13 13.14
N ILE A 277 5.71 6.15 14.02
CA ILE A 277 6.59 6.23 15.18
C ILE A 277 7.72 5.22 15.01
N GLY A 278 8.95 5.64 15.32
CA GLY A 278 10.13 4.77 15.24
C GLY A 278 10.39 4.00 16.54
N PRO A 279 11.41 3.12 16.55
CA PRO A 279 11.93 2.51 17.77
C PRO A 279 12.30 3.57 18.83
N ALA A 280 12.10 3.22 20.10
CA ALA A 280 12.58 4.00 21.24
C ALA A 280 14.09 3.86 21.45
#